data_AF-A0A530L9T9-F1
#
_entry.id   AF-A0A530L9T9-F1
#
_cell.length_a   1.000
_cell.length_b   1.000
_cell.length_c   1.000
_cell.angle_alpha   90.00
_cell.angle_beta   90.00
_cell.angle_gamma   90.00
#
_symmetry.space_group_name_H-M   'P 1'
#
loop_
_entity.id
_entity.type
_entity.pdbx_description
1 polymer ?
#
loop_
_entity_poly.entity_id
_entity_poly.type
_entity_poly.pdbx_seq_one_letter_code
_entity_poly.pdbx_strand_id
1 'polypeptide(L)'
;SGDNPKADWYVWADAKPDGTAPNNWLSLFGGPAWEWDATRRQYYLHNFLASQPDLNFHNPQVQDALLETVRFWLDRGVNYYVHDRWLRSNPPLAESVAGINTATSTYLYQEHLFDKSQPENLAFLRRFRALLDEYEGRAAVGEIGDETRSLQTLAAYTGGGDKLQMSYTFD
;
A
#
# COMPACT_ATOMS: atom_id res chain seq x y z
N SER A 1 -12.69 -15.55 -27.07
CA SER A 1 -11.91 -15.10 -28.25
C SER A 1 -10.58 -14.52 -27.78
N GLY A 2 -9.47 -14.95 -28.40
CA GLY A 2 -8.13 -14.40 -28.18
C GLY A 2 -7.87 -13.07 -28.92
N ASP A 3 -8.84 -12.57 -29.68
CA ASP A 3 -8.69 -11.36 -30.48
C ASP A 3 -9.11 -10.11 -29.70
N ASN A 4 -8.44 -9.86 -28.58
CA ASN A 4 -8.64 -8.62 -27.82
C ASN A 4 -7.31 -8.00 -27.39
N PRO A 5 -7.24 -6.68 -27.18
CA PRO A 5 -5.98 -5.99 -26.85
C PRO A 5 -5.30 -6.46 -25.56
N LYS A 6 -6.02 -7.18 -24.69
CA LYS A 6 -5.50 -7.73 -23.42
C LYS A 6 -5.44 -9.25 -23.41
N ALA A 7 -5.52 -9.91 -24.58
CA ALA A 7 -5.56 -11.37 -24.65
C ALA A 7 -4.32 -12.05 -24.08
N ASP A 8 -3.18 -11.34 -24.03
CA ASP A 8 -1.91 -11.81 -23.48
C ASP A 8 -1.57 -11.19 -22.10
N TRP A 9 -2.53 -10.53 -21.45
CA TRP A 9 -2.29 -9.92 -20.12
C TRP A 9 -2.27 -10.94 -18.97
N TYR A 10 -2.78 -12.14 -19.20
CA TYR A 10 -2.79 -13.25 -18.26
C TYR A 10 -2.08 -14.45 -18.88
N VAL A 11 -1.62 -15.40 -18.06
CA VAL A 11 -0.91 -16.58 -18.56
C VAL A 11 -1.91 -17.60 -19.10
N TRP A 12 -1.98 -17.73 -20.43
CA TRP A 12 -2.82 -18.68 -21.14
C TRP A 12 -1.99 -19.80 -21.77
N ALA A 13 -2.55 -21.00 -21.81
CA ALA A 13 -1.95 -22.12 -22.51
C ALA A 13 -3.02 -23.08 -23.05
N ASP A 14 -2.74 -23.69 -24.20
CA ASP A 14 -3.62 -24.71 -24.76
C ASP A 14 -3.64 -25.96 -23.87
N ALA A 15 -4.78 -26.66 -23.89
CA ALA A 15 -4.84 -28.01 -23.32
C ALA A 15 -3.89 -28.94 -24.07
N LYS A 16 -3.42 -29.98 -23.39
CA LYS A 16 -2.80 -31.13 -24.06
C LYS A 16 -3.81 -31.82 -25.00
N PRO A 17 -3.36 -32.67 -25.95
CA PRO A 17 -4.25 -33.36 -26.88
C PRO A 17 -5.34 -34.21 -26.21
N ASP A 18 -5.12 -34.66 -24.98
CA ASP A 18 -6.09 -35.41 -24.17
C ASP A 18 -7.06 -34.51 -23.36
N GLY A 19 -6.95 -33.18 -23.52
CA GLY A 19 -7.74 -32.20 -22.82
C GLY A 19 -7.23 -31.82 -21.43
N THR A 20 -6.12 -32.39 -20.97
CA THR A 20 -5.57 -32.10 -19.63
C THR A 20 -4.75 -30.81 -19.60
N ALA A 21 -4.48 -30.32 -18.38
CA ALA A 21 -3.71 -29.11 -18.13
C ALA A 21 -2.29 -29.16 -18.74
N PRO A 22 -1.70 -27.99 -19.08
CA PRO A 22 -0.42 -27.90 -19.80
C PRO A 22 0.75 -28.57 -19.05
N ASN A 23 0.73 -28.53 -17.72
CA ASN A 23 1.74 -29.14 -16.86
C ASN A 23 1.13 -29.56 -15.50
N ASN A 24 1.98 -29.99 -14.58
CA ASN A 24 1.59 -30.52 -13.26
C ASN A 24 1.67 -29.49 -12.13
N TRP A 25 1.65 -28.19 -12.43
CA TRP A 25 1.68 -27.14 -11.38
C TRP A 25 0.40 -27.19 -10.54
N LEU A 26 0.56 -26.93 -9.24
CA LEU A 26 -0.50 -26.97 -8.24
C LEU A 26 -0.72 -25.58 -7.66
N SER A 27 -1.97 -25.26 -7.37
CA SER A 27 -2.32 -24.07 -6.60
C SER A 27 -1.88 -24.25 -5.15
N LEU A 28 -1.39 -23.17 -4.54
CA LEU A 28 -1.08 -23.13 -3.11
C LEU A 28 -2.31 -23.40 -2.23
N PHE A 29 -3.51 -23.11 -2.74
CA PHE A 29 -4.77 -23.32 -2.03
C PHE A 29 -5.46 -24.66 -2.39
N GLY A 30 -4.73 -25.54 -3.09
CA GLY A 30 -5.15 -26.90 -3.37
C GLY A 30 -5.73 -27.08 -4.78
N GLY A 31 -5.47 -28.25 -5.36
CA GLY A 31 -5.85 -28.59 -6.74
C GLY A 31 -4.82 -28.13 -7.79
N PRO A 32 -5.10 -28.36 -9.09
CA PRO A 32 -4.27 -27.87 -10.19
C PRO A 32 -4.16 -26.34 -10.19
N ALA A 33 -3.05 -25.79 -10.69
CA ALA A 33 -2.87 -24.35 -10.90
C ALA A 33 -3.52 -23.84 -12.20
N TRP A 34 -4.29 -24.66 -12.88
CA TRP A 34 -4.82 -24.38 -14.22
C TRP A 34 -6.33 -24.59 -14.25
N GLU A 35 -7.05 -23.57 -14.69
CA GLU A 35 -8.51 -23.60 -14.81
C GLU A 35 -8.92 -23.43 -16.28
N TRP A 36 -9.93 -24.18 -16.72
CA TRP A 36 -10.34 -24.21 -18.12
C TRP A 36 -11.35 -23.10 -18.43
N ASP A 37 -11.04 -22.23 -19.40
CA ASP A 37 -11.98 -21.24 -19.92
C ASP A 37 -12.62 -21.73 -21.23
N ALA A 38 -13.92 -21.98 -21.21
CA ALA A 38 -14.66 -22.47 -22.38
C ALA A 38 -14.79 -21.44 -23.52
N THR A 39 -14.63 -20.15 -23.24
CA THR A 39 -14.77 -19.06 -24.22
C THR A 39 -13.52 -18.88 -25.06
N ARG A 40 -12.34 -19.13 -24.46
CA ARG A 40 -11.05 -19.15 -25.17
C ARG A 40 -10.62 -20.55 -25.56
N ARG A 41 -11.20 -21.58 -24.94
CA ARG A 41 -10.80 -22.99 -25.08
C ARG A 41 -9.32 -23.17 -24.74
N GLN A 42 -8.91 -22.53 -23.66
CA GLN A 42 -7.55 -22.53 -23.13
C GLN A 42 -7.59 -22.62 -21.60
N TYR A 43 -6.50 -23.07 -21.01
CA TYR A 43 -6.27 -22.96 -19.58
C TYR A 43 -5.67 -21.60 -19.22
N TYR A 44 -6.05 -21.03 -18.08
CA TYR A 44 -5.33 -19.92 -17.46
C TYR A 44 -4.68 -20.33 -16.15
N LEU A 45 -3.52 -19.74 -15.86
CA LEU A 45 -2.77 -19.99 -14.63
C LEU A 45 -3.40 -19.26 -13.44
N HIS A 46 -3.46 -19.93 -12.29
CA HIS A 46 -3.69 -19.34 -10.99
C HIS A 46 -2.83 -20.04 -9.92
N ASN A 47 -1.91 -19.30 -9.29
CA ASN A 47 -1.08 -19.83 -8.20
C ASN A 47 -1.86 -19.95 -6.89
N PHE A 48 -2.96 -19.21 -6.76
CA PHE A 48 -3.82 -19.17 -5.57
C PHE A 48 -5.24 -19.63 -5.94
N LEU A 49 -6.28 -18.86 -5.61
CA LEU A 49 -7.66 -19.20 -5.94
C LEU A 49 -7.87 -19.18 -7.47
N ALA A 50 -8.74 -20.04 -8.00
CA ALA A 50 -9.12 -20.01 -9.42
C ALA A 50 -9.71 -18.65 -9.86
N SER A 51 -10.26 -17.89 -8.93
CA SER A 51 -10.74 -16.51 -9.14
C SER A 51 -9.64 -15.44 -9.17
N GLN A 52 -8.37 -15.83 -8.96
CA GLN A 52 -7.19 -14.96 -8.96
C GLN A 52 -6.24 -15.35 -10.09
N PRO A 53 -6.59 -15.09 -11.37
CA PRO A 53 -5.72 -15.42 -12.50
C PRO A 53 -4.44 -14.61 -12.46
N ASP A 54 -3.31 -15.28 -12.72
CA ASP A 54 -1.99 -14.65 -12.70
C ASP A 54 -1.78 -13.78 -13.94
N LEU A 55 -1.29 -12.56 -13.72
CA LEU A 55 -0.86 -11.67 -14.78
C LEU A 55 0.38 -12.22 -15.49
N ASN A 56 0.41 -12.12 -16.81
CA ASN A 56 1.58 -12.50 -17.60
C ASN A 56 2.62 -11.38 -17.55
N PHE A 57 3.56 -11.49 -16.62
CA PHE A 57 4.64 -10.50 -16.47
C PHE A 57 5.67 -10.51 -17.62
N HIS A 58 5.64 -11.47 -18.55
CA HIS A 58 6.44 -11.38 -19.78
C HIS A 58 5.89 -10.34 -20.77
N ASN A 59 4.65 -9.86 -20.58
CA ASN A 59 4.03 -8.83 -21.41
C ASN A 59 4.40 -7.42 -20.90
N PRO A 60 5.10 -6.58 -21.68
CA PRO A 60 5.49 -5.23 -21.25
C PRO A 60 4.31 -4.30 -20.93
N GLN A 61 3.16 -4.46 -21.59
CA GLN A 61 1.98 -3.62 -21.34
C GLN A 61 1.37 -3.88 -19.96
N VAL A 62 1.48 -5.12 -19.45
CA VAL A 62 1.08 -5.46 -18.08
C VAL A 62 2.00 -4.75 -17.09
N GLN A 63 3.31 -4.74 -17.35
CA GLN A 63 4.27 -4.04 -16.51
C GLN A 63 3.98 -2.53 -16.48
N ASP A 64 3.75 -1.91 -17.64
CA ASP A 64 3.42 -0.50 -17.76
C ASP A 64 2.12 -0.14 -17.03
N ALA A 65 1.07 -0.95 -17.18
CA ALA A 65 -0.21 -0.73 -16.49
C ALA A 65 -0.09 -0.86 -14.97
N LEU A 66 0.74 -1.77 -14.47
CA LEU A 66 1.03 -1.89 -13.04
C LEU A 66 1.84 -0.68 -12.55
N LEU A 67 2.83 -0.21 -13.31
CA LEU A 67 3.59 0.99 -12.98
C LEU A 67 2.73 2.25 -13.02
N GLU A 68 1.77 2.33 -13.95
CA GLU A 68 0.75 3.39 -13.98
C GLU A 68 -0.17 3.30 -12.76
N THR A 69 -0.56 2.09 -12.35
CA THR A 69 -1.34 1.88 -11.12
C THR A 69 -0.55 2.33 -9.89
N VAL A 70 0.74 2.02 -9.82
CA VAL A 70 1.63 2.50 -8.75
C VAL A 70 1.76 4.03 -8.80
N ARG A 71 1.98 4.62 -9.98
CA ARG A 71 2.03 6.08 -10.16
C ARG A 71 0.71 6.74 -9.76
N PHE A 72 -0.42 6.14 -10.12
CA PHE A 72 -1.75 6.56 -9.69
C PHE A 72 -1.82 6.67 -8.16
N TRP A 73 -1.26 5.71 -7.42
CA TRP A 73 -1.25 5.77 -5.95
C TRP A 73 -0.19 6.71 -5.39
N LEU A 74 0.98 6.81 -6.02
CA LEU A 74 2.02 7.77 -5.63
C LEU A 74 1.55 9.22 -5.85
N ASP A 75 0.83 9.50 -6.93
CA ASP A 75 0.12 10.77 -7.17
C ASP A 75 -0.96 11.05 -6.11
N ARG A 76 -1.32 10.05 -5.28
CA ARG A 76 -2.38 10.11 -4.27
C ARG A 76 -1.86 10.13 -2.82
N GLY A 77 -0.55 10.02 -2.58
CA GLY A 77 0.10 10.20 -1.27
C GLY A 77 0.10 8.95 -0.37
N VAL A 78 1.29 8.47 -0.02
CA VAL A 78 1.55 7.38 0.95
C VAL A 78 1.88 7.98 2.33
N ASN A 79 1.52 7.32 3.43
CA ASN A 79 1.70 7.87 4.79
C ASN A 79 3.19 7.87 5.21
N TYR A 80 3.73 9.02 5.66
CA TYR A 80 5.16 9.20 5.98
C TYR A 80 5.36 9.59 7.45
N TYR A 81 5.78 8.62 8.27
CA TYR A 81 6.25 8.87 9.64
C TYR A 81 7.77 9.09 9.66
N VAL A 82 8.25 10.05 10.47
CA VAL A 82 9.67 10.27 10.75
C VAL A 82 9.92 9.98 12.23
N HIS A 83 10.90 9.09 12.50
CA HIS A 83 11.35 8.73 13.84
C HIS A 83 12.56 9.55 14.28
N ASP A 84 12.89 9.49 15.57
CA ASP A 84 13.94 10.24 16.25
C ASP A 84 15.31 9.87 15.68
N ARG A 85 16.12 10.90 15.45
CA ARG A 85 17.46 10.76 14.87
C ARG A 85 18.42 9.98 15.75
N TRP A 86 18.22 10.02 17.07
CA TRP A 86 19.08 9.37 18.06
C TRP A 86 18.54 8.02 18.52
N LEU A 87 17.43 7.56 17.92
CA LEU A 87 16.77 6.29 18.25
C LEU A 87 16.49 6.14 19.75
N ARG A 88 16.13 7.23 20.42
CA ARG A 88 15.78 7.19 21.84
C ARG A 88 14.54 6.32 22.05
N SER A 89 14.57 5.53 23.12
CA SER A 89 13.40 4.73 23.50
C SER A 89 12.26 5.64 23.94
N ASN A 90 11.06 5.35 23.46
CA ASN A 90 9.84 5.95 23.99
C ASN A 90 9.72 5.67 25.50
N PRO A 91 9.36 6.67 26.31
CA PRO A 91 9.02 6.41 27.70
C PRO A 91 7.73 5.57 27.79
N PRO A 92 7.51 4.86 28.91
CA PRO A 92 6.24 4.20 29.15
C PRO A 92 5.13 5.25 29.30
N LEU A 93 3.92 4.92 28.83
CA LEU A 93 2.75 5.77 29.03
C LEU A 93 2.47 5.93 30.53
N ALA A 94 2.25 7.15 31.02
CA ALA A 94 2.12 7.42 32.46
C ALA A 94 1.11 6.51 33.19
N GLU A 95 -0.05 6.22 32.58
CA GLU A 95 -1.06 5.32 33.14
C GLU A 95 -0.58 3.86 33.27
N SER A 96 0.27 3.41 32.35
CA SER A 96 0.90 2.08 32.42
C SER A 96 1.84 1.94 33.61
N VAL A 97 2.54 3.01 33.99
CA VAL A 97 3.41 3.06 35.18
C VAL A 97 2.58 3.06 36.48
N ALA A 98 1.38 3.65 36.45
CA ALA A 98 0.43 3.62 37.56
C ALA A 98 -0.36 2.30 37.67
N GLY A 99 -0.16 1.35 36.74
CA GLY A 99 -0.81 0.05 36.73
C GLY A 99 -2.25 0.04 36.19
N ILE A 100 -2.70 1.14 35.57
CA ILE A 100 -4.05 1.30 35.01
C ILE A 100 -3.90 1.40 33.49
N ASN A 101 -3.58 0.30 32.80
CA ASN A 101 -3.57 0.28 31.34
C ASN A 101 -4.37 -0.92 30.83
N THR A 102 -5.39 -0.67 30.00
CA THR A 102 -6.23 -1.68 29.33
C THR A 102 -5.76 -1.98 27.90
N ALA A 103 -4.57 -1.51 27.54
CA ALA A 103 -3.94 -1.73 26.25
C ALA A 103 -3.96 -3.20 25.82
N THR A 104 -4.43 -3.44 24.60
CA THR A 104 -4.46 -4.76 23.95
C THR A 104 -3.20 -5.07 23.16
N SER A 105 -2.29 -4.10 23.05
CA SER A 105 -1.02 -4.19 22.32
C SER A 105 0.08 -3.50 23.10
N THR A 106 1.30 -4.04 23.03
CA THR A 106 2.51 -3.46 23.63
C THR A 106 2.86 -2.08 23.06
N TYR A 107 2.32 -1.73 21.88
CA TYR A 107 2.40 -0.39 21.31
C TYR A 107 1.80 0.65 22.26
N LEU A 108 0.58 0.40 22.75
CA LEU A 108 -0.18 1.31 23.61
C LEU A 108 0.34 1.41 25.06
N TYR A 109 1.47 0.76 25.37
CA TYR A 109 2.18 0.94 26.64
C TYR A 109 3.20 2.07 26.58
N GLN A 110 3.42 2.68 25.42
CA GLN A 110 4.44 3.69 25.21
C GLN A 110 3.82 5.06 24.94
N GLU A 111 4.47 6.10 25.43
CA GLU A 111 4.23 7.45 24.93
C GLU A 111 5.13 7.63 23.70
N HIS A 112 4.53 7.72 22.50
CA HIS A 112 5.22 7.66 21.21
C HIS A 112 5.97 8.94 20.85
N LEU A 113 6.88 9.38 21.72
CA LEU A 113 7.61 10.65 21.60
C LEU A 113 8.70 10.64 20.54
N PHE A 114 9.30 9.48 20.27
CA PHE A 114 10.50 9.36 19.47
C PHE A 114 10.31 8.52 18.22
N ASP A 115 9.40 7.55 18.19
CA ASP A 115 9.25 6.67 17.03
C ASP A 115 8.46 7.28 15.86
N LYS A 116 7.77 8.42 16.08
CA LYS A 116 7.01 9.13 15.05
C LYS A 116 6.94 10.63 15.31
N SER A 117 6.30 11.35 14.37
CA SER A 117 5.96 12.77 14.47
C SER A 117 7.13 13.72 14.80
N GLN A 118 8.34 13.37 14.39
CA GLN A 118 9.50 14.22 14.67
C GLN A 118 9.46 15.55 13.89
N PRO A 119 10.03 16.64 14.44
CA PRO A 119 10.04 17.97 13.81
C PRO A 119 10.63 17.99 12.40
N GLU A 120 11.59 17.11 12.11
CA GLU A 120 12.21 16.97 10.80
C GLU A 120 11.19 16.64 9.70
N ASN A 121 10.06 16.00 10.03
CA ASN A 121 9.01 15.72 9.04
C ASN A 121 8.46 17.01 8.43
N LEU A 122 8.45 18.13 9.16
CA LEU A 122 7.99 19.42 8.63
C LEU A 122 8.86 19.89 7.46
N ALA A 123 10.17 19.64 7.51
CA ALA A 123 11.06 19.98 6.41
C ALA A 123 10.82 19.07 5.18
N PHE A 124 10.53 17.79 5.41
CA PHE A 124 10.12 16.88 4.33
C PHE A 124 8.80 17.31 3.71
N LEU A 125 7.77 17.59 4.52
CA LEU A 125 6.46 18.02 4.04
C LEU A 125 6.53 19.30 3.20
N ARG A 126 7.49 20.19 3.47
CA ARG A 126 7.76 21.36 2.60
C ARG A 126 8.30 20.98 1.24
N ARG A 127 9.23 20.03 1.18
CA ARG A 127 9.76 19.51 -0.09
C ARG A 127 8.69 18.75 -0.86
N PHE A 128 7.90 17.95 -0.16
CA PHE A 128 6.76 17.24 -0.72
C PHE A 128 5.73 18.22 -1.28
N ARG A 129 5.43 19.30 -0.55
CA ARG A 129 4.56 20.35 -1.05
C ARG A 129 5.12 21.08 -2.27
N ALA A 130 6.41 21.44 -2.26
CA ALA A 130 7.04 22.07 -3.40
C ALA A 130 7.00 21.19 -4.67
N LEU A 131 7.24 19.88 -4.51
CA LEU A 131 7.06 18.91 -5.61
C LEU A 131 5.61 18.85 -6.07
N LEU A 132 4.66 18.77 -5.13
CA LEU A 132 3.24 18.72 -5.44
C LEU A 132 2.77 19.98 -6.19
N ASP A 133 3.35 21.14 -5.86
CA ASP A 133 3.10 22.42 -6.53
C ASP A 133 3.64 22.44 -7.99
N GLU A 134 4.54 21.54 -8.40
CA GLU A 134 4.93 21.36 -9.81
C GLU A 134 3.80 20.76 -10.66
N TYR A 135 2.83 20.10 -10.02
CA TYR A 135 1.67 19.50 -10.66
C TYR A 135 0.43 20.33 -10.32
N GLU A 136 0.00 21.16 -11.27
CA GLU A 136 -1.17 22.03 -11.10
C GLU A 136 -2.39 21.22 -10.64
N GLY A 137 -3.08 21.73 -9.61
CA GLY A 137 -4.32 21.16 -9.10
C GLY A 137 -4.19 19.88 -8.27
N ARG A 138 -2.98 19.50 -7.83
CA ARG A 138 -2.77 18.35 -6.93
C ARG A 138 -2.80 18.76 -5.45
N ALA A 139 -3.36 17.89 -4.63
CA ALA A 139 -3.46 18.06 -3.18
C ALA A 139 -3.13 16.74 -2.47
N ALA A 140 -2.62 16.84 -1.25
CA ALA A 140 -2.35 15.70 -0.40
C ALA A 140 -3.15 15.79 0.91
N VAL A 141 -3.61 14.63 1.36
CA VAL A 141 -4.32 14.44 2.62
C VAL A 141 -3.49 13.53 3.52
N GLY A 142 -3.05 14.03 4.67
CA GLY A 142 -2.32 13.22 5.65
C GLY A 142 -3.26 12.54 6.65
N GLU A 143 -3.03 11.28 6.93
CA GLU A 143 -3.59 10.62 8.11
C GLU A 143 -2.63 10.79 9.28
N ILE A 144 -3.11 11.34 10.40
CA ILE A 144 -2.31 11.60 11.60
C ILE A 144 -2.78 10.68 12.73
N GLY A 145 -1.94 9.70 13.06
CA GLY A 145 -2.05 8.94 14.30
C GLY A 145 -0.95 9.36 15.27
N ASP A 146 -1.24 10.33 16.15
CA ASP A 146 -0.30 10.84 17.16
C ASP A 146 -0.94 10.94 18.55
N GLU A 147 -1.90 10.03 18.79
CA GLU A 147 -2.63 9.91 20.05
C GLU A 147 -3.12 11.28 20.53
N THR A 148 -2.79 11.67 21.77
CA THR A 148 -3.20 12.94 22.39
C THR A 148 -2.63 14.19 21.71
N ARG A 149 -1.61 14.04 20.86
CA ARG A 149 -0.98 15.13 20.08
C ARG A 149 -1.52 15.24 18.66
N SER A 150 -2.46 14.37 18.27
CA SER A 150 -2.98 14.30 16.90
C SER A 150 -3.43 15.66 16.34
N LEU A 151 -4.20 16.45 17.09
CA LEU A 151 -4.62 17.79 16.67
C LEU A 151 -3.45 18.79 16.51
N GLN A 152 -2.44 18.68 17.38
CA GLN A 152 -1.25 19.55 17.33
C GLN A 152 -0.39 19.20 16.11
N THR A 153 -0.21 17.91 15.85
CA THR A 153 0.51 17.39 14.68
C THR A 153 -0.22 17.72 13.39
N LEU A 154 -1.55 17.61 13.36
CA LEU A 154 -2.39 18.08 12.25
C LEU A 154 -2.16 19.57 11.96
N ALA A 155 -2.25 20.42 13.00
CA ALA A 155 -2.03 21.85 12.85
C ALA A 155 -0.61 22.16 12.34
N ALA A 156 0.39 21.44 12.83
CA ALA A 156 1.77 21.58 12.38
C ALA A 156 1.94 21.14 10.92
N TYR A 157 1.29 20.07 10.48
CA TYR A 157 1.48 19.48 9.15
C TYR A 157 0.73 20.24 8.06
N THR A 158 -0.34 20.96 8.42
CA THR A 158 -1.18 21.73 7.48
C THR A 158 -0.96 23.24 7.55
N GLY A 159 -0.38 23.75 8.63
CA GLY A 159 -0.13 25.18 8.82
C GLY A 159 0.86 25.77 7.83
N GLY A 160 0.78 27.08 7.59
CA GLY A 160 1.77 27.84 6.80
C GLY A 160 1.59 27.76 5.27
N GLY A 161 0.69 26.91 4.77
CA GLY A 161 0.40 26.82 3.33
C GLY A 161 1.53 26.24 2.48
N ASP A 162 2.60 25.76 3.11
CA ASP A 162 3.84 25.26 2.51
C ASP A 162 4.06 23.78 2.79
N LYS A 163 3.08 23.06 3.35
CA LYS A 163 3.12 21.62 3.67
C LYS A 163 1.84 20.93 3.15
N LEU A 164 1.33 19.92 3.84
CA LEU A 164 0.11 19.21 3.43
C LEU A 164 -1.06 20.20 3.29
N GLN A 165 -1.88 20.02 2.26
CA GLN A 165 -3.07 20.83 2.06
C GLN A 165 -4.12 20.54 3.13
N MET A 166 -4.19 19.30 3.60
CA MET A 166 -5.13 18.87 4.63
C MET A 166 -4.64 17.60 5.32
N SER A 167 -5.19 17.32 6.50
CA SER A 167 -4.98 16.08 7.23
C SER A 167 -6.21 15.75 8.08
N TYR A 168 -6.35 14.50 8.51
CA TYR A 168 -7.33 14.07 9.50
C TYR A 168 -6.65 13.30 10.64
N THR A 169 -7.33 13.21 11.79
CA THR A 169 -6.93 12.45 12.97
C THR A 169 -8.01 11.43 13.32
N PHE A 170 -7.73 10.55 14.28
CA PHE A 170 -8.68 9.53 14.78
C PHE A 170 -9.48 10.00 16.01
N ASP A 171 -9.46 11.30 16.31
CA ASP A 171 -10.18 11.91 17.45
C ASP A 171 -11.69 12.08 17.19
#